data_AF-A0A4R4IU84-F1
#
_entry.id   AF-A0A4R4IU84-F1
#
_cell.length_a   1.000
_cell.length_b   1.000
_cell.length_c   1.000
_cell.angle_alpha   90.00
_cell.angle_beta   90.00
_cell.angle_gamma   90.00
#
_symmetry.space_group_name_H-M   'P 1'
#
loop_
_entity.id
_entity.type
_entity.pdbx_description
1 polymer ?
#
loop_
_entity_poly.entity_id
_entity_poly.type
_entity_poly.pdbx_seq_one_letter_code
_entity_poly.pdbx_strand_id
1 'polypeptide(L)'
;MIKQVVTDLRELAKAIPIIDDKTTNLMLYKMADNIDSLQEILGSLMDKNIEYFSYSPKTGFQRHTSFNTAIDAANNEICICRKYEDAHGWNKDVNQICWGVVTQKATQIDDDYELKGINTSSIIKQIQANAEDTLVEKIGDMFDATTSNNEKDTIGQIYCLLKYGILPFLRDATIMSERNKS
;
A
#
# COMPACT_ATOMS: atom_id res chain seq x y z
N MET A 1 12.10 1.34 -22.53
CA MET A 1 11.36 1.37 -21.26
C MET A 1 9.86 1.17 -21.45
N ILE A 2 9.15 2.00 -22.24
CA ILE A 2 7.70 1.86 -22.52
C ILE A 2 7.34 0.50 -23.14
N LYS A 3 8.14 0.00 -24.09
CA LYS A 3 7.91 -1.33 -24.71
C LYS A 3 7.92 -2.47 -23.69
N GLN A 4 8.77 -2.39 -22.66
CA GLN A 4 8.86 -3.43 -21.64
C GLN A 4 7.63 -3.41 -20.72
N VAL A 5 7.19 -2.22 -20.30
CA VAL A 5 5.98 -2.04 -19.49
C VAL A 5 4.73 -2.56 -20.21
N VAL A 6 4.63 -2.33 -21.53
CA VAL A 6 3.54 -2.86 -22.37
C VAL A 6 3.59 -4.38 -22.48
N THR A 7 4.80 -4.96 -22.58
CA THR A 7 4.99 -6.41 -22.59
C THR A 7 4.62 -7.03 -21.25
N ASP A 8 5.04 -6.42 -20.14
CA ASP A 8 4.78 -6.94 -18.79
C ASP A 8 3.29 -6.89 -18.44
N LEU A 9 2.59 -5.82 -18.84
CA LEU A 9 1.12 -5.72 -18.72
C LEU A 9 0.39 -6.77 -19.56
N ARG A 10 0.90 -7.09 -20.76
CA ARG A 10 0.34 -8.13 -21.63
C ARG A 10 0.50 -9.52 -21.03
N GLU A 11 1.62 -9.81 -20.38
CA GLU A 11 1.83 -11.08 -19.68
C GLU A 11 0.99 -11.18 -18.40
N LEU A 12 0.82 -10.07 -17.66
CA LEU A 12 -0.04 -10.00 -16.49
C LEU A 12 -1.52 -10.27 -16.85
N ALA A 13 -2.00 -9.72 -17.97
CA ALA A 13 -3.35 -9.93 -18.47
C ALA A 13 -3.64 -11.38 -18.88
N LYS A 14 -2.62 -12.14 -19.29
CA LYS A 14 -2.75 -13.57 -19.61
C LYS A 14 -2.79 -14.46 -18.36
N ALA A 15 -2.21 -14.00 -17.25
CA ALA A 15 -2.07 -14.76 -16.01
C ALA A 15 -3.32 -14.69 -15.10
N ILE A 16 -4.24 -13.76 -15.35
CA ILE A 16 -5.50 -13.65 -14.61
C ILE A 16 -6.49 -14.68 -15.18
N PRO A 17 -6.96 -15.67 -14.40
CA PRO A 17 -7.99 -16.60 -14.85
C PRO A 17 -9.26 -15.81 -15.14
N ILE A 18 -9.63 -15.74 -16.42
CA ILE A 18 -10.83 -15.06 -16.90
C ILE A 18 -12.04 -15.82 -16.34
N ILE A 19 -12.66 -15.26 -15.30
CA ILE A 19 -14.07 -15.53 -15.03
C ILE A 19 -14.83 -14.84 -16.15
N ASP A 20 -15.56 -15.65 -16.92
CA ASP A 20 -16.28 -15.31 -18.14
C ASP A 20 -17.10 -14.01 -18.03
N ASP A 21 -16.59 -12.93 -18.63
CA ASP A 21 -17.46 -11.92 -19.21
C ASP A 21 -16.84 -11.42 -20.52
N LYS A 22 -17.44 -11.86 -21.62
CA LYS A 22 -17.17 -11.49 -23.02
C LYS A 22 -17.09 -9.96 -23.23
N THR A 23 -17.67 -9.19 -22.32
CA THR A 23 -17.66 -7.72 -22.29
C THR A 23 -16.31 -7.15 -21.86
N THR A 24 -15.65 -7.76 -20.87
CA THR A 24 -14.37 -7.30 -20.30
C THR A 24 -13.23 -7.46 -21.30
N ASN A 25 -13.20 -8.57 -22.04
CA ASN A 25 -12.20 -8.82 -23.09
C ASN A 25 -12.36 -7.87 -24.28
N LEU A 26 -13.59 -7.59 -24.72
CA LEU A 26 -13.82 -6.67 -25.84
C LEU A 26 -13.43 -5.23 -25.51
N MET A 27 -13.63 -4.81 -24.25
CA MET A 27 -13.12 -3.51 -23.82
C MET A 27 -11.60 -3.51 -23.74
N LEU A 28 -10.95 -4.55 -23.18
CA LEU A 28 -9.48 -4.65 -23.10
C LEU A 28 -8.79 -4.60 -24.48
N TYR A 29 -9.38 -5.21 -25.52
CA TYR A 29 -8.86 -5.13 -26.88
C TYR A 29 -9.04 -3.74 -27.51
N LYS A 30 -10.12 -3.01 -27.19
CA LYS A 30 -10.28 -1.60 -27.58
C LYS A 30 -9.39 -0.65 -26.75
N MET A 31 -9.03 -1.05 -25.52
CA MET A 31 -8.18 -0.30 -24.58
C MET A 31 -6.69 -0.26 -24.97
N ALA A 32 -6.21 -1.23 -25.75
CA ALA A 32 -4.80 -1.28 -26.15
C ALA A 32 -4.41 -0.22 -27.20
N ASP A 33 -5.40 0.34 -27.92
CA ASP A 33 -5.16 1.22 -29.06
C ASP A 33 -5.18 2.72 -28.74
N ASN A 34 -5.59 3.13 -27.52
CA ASN A 34 -5.66 4.56 -27.17
C ASN A 34 -5.09 4.85 -25.77
N ILE A 35 -3.95 5.54 -25.74
CA ILE A 35 -3.23 5.96 -24.52
C ILE A 35 -4.13 6.79 -23.60
N ASP A 36 -5.01 7.63 -24.16
CA ASP A 36 -5.88 8.53 -23.40
C ASP A 36 -6.95 7.73 -22.62
N SER A 37 -7.46 6.65 -23.20
CA SER A 37 -8.43 5.76 -22.56
C SER A 37 -7.82 4.94 -21.42
N LEU A 38 -6.53 4.60 -21.51
CA LEU A 38 -5.79 3.95 -20.42
C LEU A 38 -5.59 4.89 -19.22
N GLN A 39 -5.39 6.18 -19.47
CA GLN A 39 -5.27 7.19 -18.41
C GLN A 39 -6.59 7.40 -17.66
N GLU A 40 -7.71 7.41 -18.39
CA GLU A 40 -9.06 7.58 -17.81
C GLU A 40 -9.48 6.36 -16.96
N ILE A 41 -9.24 5.14 -17.45
CA ILE A 41 -9.53 3.92 -16.69
C ILE A 41 -8.61 3.79 -15.49
N LEU A 42 -7.31 4.07 -15.65
CA LEU A 42 -6.38 4.13 -14.53
C LEU A 42 -6.90 5.14 -13.50
N GLY A 43 -7.30 6.35 -13.91
CA GLY A 43 -7.91 7.36 -13.04
C GLY A 43 -9.21 6.92 -12.35
N SER A 44 -10.00 6.03 -12.98
CA SER A 44 -11.22 5.47 -12.39
C SER A 44 -10.98 4.29 -11.42
N LEU A 45 -9.89 3.53 -11.64
CA LEU A 45 -9.46 2.41 -10.78
C LEU A 45 -8.64 2.90 -9.58
N MET A 46 -8.00 4.05 -9.74
CA MET A 46 -7.19 4.76 -8.77
C MET A 46 -8.12 5.43 -7.76
N ASP A 47 -8.01 5.01 -6.49
CA ASP A 47 -8.82 5.49 -5.37
C ASP A 47 -8.88 7.03 -5.33
N LYS A 48 -10.03 7.63 -4.97
CA LYS A 48 -10.28 9.09 -5.00
C LYS A 48 -9.36 9.92 -4.08
N ASN A 49 -8.44 9.27 -3.38
CA ASN A 49 -7.45 9.86 -2.49
C ASN A 49 -6.06 10.02 -3.13
N ILE A 50 -5.95 9.83 -4.45
CA ILE A 50 -4.68 9.98 -5.14
C ILE A 50 -4.35 11.45 -5.32
N GLU A 51 -3.23 11.82 -4.73
CA GLU A 51 -2.66 13.16 -4.77
C GLU A 51 -1.47 13.13 -5.71
N TYR A 52 -1.29 14.20 -6.47
CA TYR A 52 -0.19 14.37 -7.40
C TYR A 52 0.72 15.48 -6.89
N PHE A 53 1.96 15.50 -7.36
CA PHE A 53 2.89 16.55 -6.98
C PHE A 53 3.66 17.10 -8.17
N SER A 54 4.09 18.35 -8.05
CA SER A 54 5.17 18.92 -8.84
C SER A 54 6.24 19.49 -7.93
N TYR A 55 7.48 19.51 -8.40
CA TYR A 55 8.60 20.10 -7.69
C TYR A 55 9.45 20.92 -8.66
N SER A 56 9.88 22.09 -8.21
CA SER A 56 10.97 22.85 -8.82
C SER A 56 11.82 23.52 -7.73
N PRO A 57 13.10 23.83 -7.99
CA PRO A 57 13.91 24.58 -7.03
C PRO A 57 13.35 25.96 -6.68
N LYS A 58 12.56 26.54 -7.58
CA LYS A 58 11.99 27.89 -7.43
C LYS A 58 10.68 27.90 -6.64
N THR A 59 9.81 26.92 -6.89
CA THR A 59 8.45 26.86 -6.33
C THR A 59 8.31 25.86 -5.20
N GLY A 60 9.31 25.00 -4.98
CA GLY A 60 9.28 23.94 -3.99
C GLY A 60 8.30 22.82 -4.34
N PHE A 61 7.95 22.02 -3.34
CA PHE A 61 7.00 20.90 -3.48
C PHE A 61 5.56 21.41 -3.47
N GLN A 62 4.81 21.14 -4.53
CA GLN A 62 3.40 21.52 -4.68
C GLN A 62 2.54 20.27 -4.83
N ARG A 63 1.33 20.32 -4.27
CA ARG A 63 0.35 19.23 -4.32
C ARG A 63 -0.80 19.58 -5.25
N HIS A 64 -1.31 18.58 -5.96
CA HIS A 64 -2.34 18.72 -6.98
C HIS A 64 -3.38 17.62 -6.83
N THR A 65 -4.64 17.95 -7.13
CA THR A 65 -5.77 17.02 -7.11
C THR A 65 -5.95 16.29 -8.44
N SER A 66 -5.17 16.63 -9.47
CA SER A 66 -5.20 15.96 -10.76
C SER A 66 -3.81 15.82 -11.38
N PHE A 67 -3.65 14.77 -12.17
CA PHE A 67 -2.41 14.46 -12.89
C PHE A 67 -2.02 15.58 -13.87
N ASN A 68 -3.00 16.08 -14.63
CA ASN A 68 -2.77 17.12 -15.62
C ASN A 68 -2.26 18.41 -14.97
N THR A 69 -2.82 18.79 -13.82
CA THR A 69 -2.38 20.00 -13.10
C THR A 69 -0.91 19.89 -12.65
N ALA A 70 -0.48 18.69 -12.21
CA ALA A 70 0.91 18.46 -11.83
C ALA A 70 1.87 18.54 -13.02
N ILE A 71 1.48 17.96 -14.17
CA ILE A 71 2.23 18.04 -15.42
C ILE A 71 2.33 19.47 -15.91
N ASP A 72 1.21 20.19 -15.96
CA ASP A 72 1.14 21.57 -16.43
C ASP A 72 2.01 22.49 -15.57
N ALA A 73 1.98 22.30 -14.25
CA ALA A 73 2.83 23.05 -13.32
C ALA A 73 4.33 22.81 -13.59
N ALA A 74 4.75 21.54 -13.75
CA ALA A 74 6.14 21.22 -14.06
C ALA A 74 6.56 21.73 -15.45
N ASN A 75 5.72 21.57 -16.46
CA ASN A 75 5.98 22.05 -17.82
C ASN A 75 6.04 23.58 -17.90
N ASN A 76 5.26 24.29 -17.10
CA ASN A 76 5.32 25.74 -17.01
C ASN A 76 6.70 26.19 -16.47
N GLU A 77 7.17 25.57 -15.38
CA GLU A 77 8.51 25.87 -14.85
C GLU A 77 9.62 25.51 -15.84
N ILE A 78 9.52 24.38 -16.56
CA ILE A 78 10.45 24.04 -17.65
C ILE A 78 10.42 25.11 -18.75
N CYS A 79 9.23 25.56 -19.16
CA CYS A 79 9.08 26.62 -20.16
C CYS A 79 9.70 27.94 -19.70
N ILE A 80 9.58 28.28 -18.42
CA ILE A 80 10.23 29.46 -17.82
C ILE A 80 11.75 29.29 -17.94
N CYS A 81 12.31 28.16 -17.51
CA CYS A 81 13.75 27.91 -17.63
C CYS A 81 14.25 27.97 -19.08
N ARG A 82 13.47 27.48 -20.05
CA ARG A 82 13.79 27.59 -21.49
C ARG A 82 13.82 29.02 -21.99
N LYS A 83 12.97 29.92 -21.47
CA LYS A 83 12.97 31.34 -21.87
C LYS A 83 14.21 32.10 -21.40
N TYR A 84 14.90 31.59 -20.38
CA TYR A 84 16.15 32.15 -19.86
C TYR A 84 17.39 31.40 -20.38
N GLU A 85 17.31 30.76 -21.56
CA GLU A 85 18.48 30.20 -22.23
C GLU A 85 19.54 31.30 -22.40
N ASP A 86 20.66 31.17 -21.69
CA ASP A 86 21.77 32.10 -21.75
C ASP A 86 22.86 31.54 -22.68
N ALA A 87 23.95 32.30 -22.84
CA ALA A 87 25.10 31.89 -23.64
C ALA A 87 25.82 30.63 -23.11
N HIS A 88 25.42 30.10 -21.94
CA HIS A 88 25.97 28.91 -21.29
C HIS A 88 25.05 27.68 -21.38
N GLY A 89 23.91 27.79 -22.05
CA GLY A 89 23.01 26.67 -22.39
C GLY A 89 21.79 26.56 -21.47
N TRP A 90 21.20 25.36 -21.38
CA TRP A 90 20.01 25.13 -20.56
C TRP A 90 20.30 25.39 -19.09
N ASN A 91 19.36 26.04 -18.41
CA ASN A 91 19.41 26.18 -16.96
C ASN A 91 19.50 24.78 -16.31
N LYS A 92 20.57 24.56 -15.52
CA LYS A 92 20.84 23.28 -14.84
C LYS A 92 19.73 22.87 -13.87
N ASP A 93 18.95 23.84 -13.39
CA ASP A 93 17.81 23.62 -12.51
C ASP A 93 16.65 22.89 -13.20
N VAL A 94 16.61 22.87 -14.54
CA VAL A 94 15.60 22.12 -15.30
C VAL A 94 15.62 20.64 -14.96
N ASN A 95 16.80 20.07 -14.72
CA ASN A 95 16.95 18.65 -14.37
C ASN A 95 16.41 18.31 -12.98
N GLN A 96 16.13 19.32 -12.16
CA GLN A 96 15.54 19.16 -10.84
C GLN A 96 14.02 19.34 -10.87
N ILE A 97 13.43 19.72 -12.00
CA ILE A 97 11.98 19.87 -12.13
C ILE A 97 11.36 18.49 -12.36
N CYS A 98 10.42 18.09 -11.52
CA CYS A 98 9.73 16.81 -11.66
C CYS A 98 8.26 16.90 -11.26
N TRP A 99 7.51 15.87 -11.64
CA TRP A 99 6.13 15.65 -11.23
C TRP A 99 5.92 14.16 -10.97
N GLY A 100 4.88 13.82 -10.22
CA GLY A 100 4.58 12.43 -9.94
C GLY A 100 3.30 12.22 -9.12
N VAL A 101 3.12 10.98 -8.69
CA VAL A 101 2.01 10.53 -7.85
C VAL A 101 2.50 10.35 -6.42
N VAL A 102 1.73 10.80 -5.45
CA VAL A 102 2.00 10.58 -4.03
C VAL A 102 1.49 9.20 -3.64
N THR A 103 2.41 8.25 -3.44
CA THR A 103 2.08 6.86 -3.09
C THR A 103 2.01 6.63 -1.58
N GLN A 104 2.78 7.39 -0.80
CA GLN A 104 2.83 7.32 0.65
C GLN A 104 3.05 8.72 1.22
N LYS A 105 2.54 8.95 2.43
CA LYS A 105 2.70 10.22 3.15
C LYS A 105 3.36 9.93 4.48
N ALA A 106 4.24 10.80 4.94
CA ALA A 106 4.78 10.77 6.29
C ALA A 106 4.42 12.07 7.01
N THR A 107 4.25 12.00 8.33
CA THR A 107 4.09 13.15 9.20
C THR A 107 5.30 13.22 10.11
N GLN A 108 5.92 14.39 10.21
CA GLN A 108 7.01 14.60 11.16
C GLN A 108 6.44 14.77 12.56
N ILE A 109 6.96 14.02 13.53
CA ILE A 109 6.61 14.08 14.95
C ILE A 109 7.93 14.00 15.72
N ASP A 110 8.24 15.03 16.52
CA ASP A 110 9.42 15.07 17.39
C ASP A 110 10.75 14.66 16.69
N ASP A 111 11.01 15.24 15.52
CA ASP A 111 12.16 14.94 14.64
C ASP A 111 12.19 13.54 13.99
N ASP A 112 11.21 12.68 14.29
CA ASP A 112 10.96 11.41 13.60
C ASP A 112 9.84 11.54 12.55
N TYR A 113 9.71 10.55 11.67
CA TYR A 113 8.68 10.50 10.63
C TYR A 113 7.80 9.27 10.78
N GLU A 114 6.49 9.49 10.95
CA GLU A 114 5.49 8.42 10.97
C GLU A 114 4.77 8.32 9.61
N LEU A 115 4.70 7.11 9.05
CA LEU A 115 3.97 6.87 7.80
C LEU A 115 2.46 6.94 8.02
N LYS A 116 1.82 7.88 7.33
CA LYS A 116 0.38 8.07 7.34
C LYS A 116 -0.29 6.98 6.50
N GLY A 117 -1.28 6.31 7.10
CA GLY A 117 -2.02 5.21 6.46
C GLY A 117 -1.53 3.81 6.85
N ILE A 118 -0.41 3.72 7.57
CA ILE A 118 0.00 2.48 8.22
C ILE A 118 -0.51 2.52 9.65
N ASN A 119 -1.61 1.81 9.93
CA ASN A 119 -2.07 1.61 11.29
C ASN A 119 -1.17 0.56 11.97
N THR A 120 -0.04 1.01 12.51
CA THR A 120 0.93 0.18 13.22
C THR A 120 0.27 -0.63 14.35
N SER A 121 -0.70 -0.04 15.06
CA SER A 121 -1.47 -0.73 16.08
C SER A 121 -2.28 -1.91 15.53
N SER A 122 -2.88 -1.76 14.34
CA SER A 122 -3.59 -2.86 13.67
C SER A 122 -2.64 -3.96 13.22
N ILE A 123 -1.45 -3.61 12.73
CA ILE A 123 -0.43 -4.58 12.32
C ILE A 123 0.08 -5.37 13.53
N ILE A 124 0.39 -4.68 14.62
CA ILE A 124 0.84 -5.31 15.87
C ILE A 124 -0.23 -6.27 16.41
N LYS A 125 -1.50 -5.87 16.39
CA LYS A 125 -2.62 -6.76 16.78
C LYS A 125 -2.70 -8.00 15.88
N GLN A 126 -2.51 -7.85 14.57
CA GLN A 126 -2.52 -8.99 13.67
C GLN A 126 -1.33 -9.94 13.91
N ILE A 127 -0.13 -9.39 14.14
CA ILE A 127 1.06 -10.20 14.48
C ILE A 127 0.81 -10.99 15.77
N GLN A 128 0.23 -10.34 16.79
CA GLN A 128 -0.11 -10.99 18.05
C GLN A 128 -1.14 -12.11 17.83
N ALA A 129 -2.25 -11.83 17.14
CA ALA A 129 -3.28 -12.83 16.86
C ALA A 129 -2.71 -14.05 16.11
N ASN A 130 -1.87 -13.81 15.09
CA ASN A 130 -1.21 -14.89 14.35
C ASN A 130 -0.28 -15.73 15.24
N ALA A 131 0.46 -15.09 16.14
CA ALA A 131 1.35 -15.78 17.07
C ALA A 131 0.57 -16.64 18.07
N GLU A 132 -0.55 -16.14 18.58
CA GLU A 132 -1.45 -16.86 19.47
C GLU A 132 -2.10 -18.06 18.77
N ASP A 133 -2.58 -17.89 17.53
CA ASP A 133 -3.17 -18.98 16.73
C ASP A 133 -2.12 -20.06 16.43
N THR A 134 -0.89 -19.66 16.07
CA THR A 134 0.24 -20.58 15.84
C THR A 134 0.56 -21.41 17.10
N LEU A 135 0.47 -20.79 18.29
CA LEU A 135 0.70 -21.50 19.55
C LEU A 135 -0.38 -22.55 19.80
N VAL A 136 -1.65 -22.21 19.56
CA VAL A 136 -2.78 -23.13 19.72
C VAL A 136 -2.65 -24.33 18.77
N GLU A 137 -2.27 -24.09 17.52
CA GLU A 137 -2.02 -25.14 16.52
C GLU A 137 -0.92 -26.10 17.00
N LYS A 138 0.24 -25.58 17.41
CA LYS A 138 1.34 -26.41 17.93
C LYS A 138 0.94 -27.26 19.13
N ILE A 139 0.11 -26.76 20.03
CA ILE A 139 -0.37 -27.54 21.18
C ILE A 139 -1.33 -28.64 20.74
N GLY A 140 -2.16 -28.37 19.73
CA GLY A 140 -2.98 -29.38 19.06
C GLY A 140 -2.12 -30.49 18.46
N ASP A 141 -1.08 -30.14 17.72
CA ASP A 141 -0.14 -31.11 17.12
C ASP A 141 0.54 -31.98 18.18
N MET A 142 0.93 -31.40 19.32
CA MET A 142 1.49 -32.15 20.44
C MET A 142 0.47 -33.15 21.02
N PHE A 143 -0.79 -32.76 21.14
CA PHE A 143 -1.85 -33.65 21.63
C PHE A 143 -2.03 -34.86 20.70
N ASP A 144 -2.03 -34.63 19.39
CA ASP A 144 -2.18 -35.67 18.38
C ASP A 144 -0.97 -36.62 18.35
N ALA A 145 0.25 -36.09 18.51
CA ALA A 145 1.50 -36.86 18.51
C ALA A 145 1.72 -37.68 19.78
N THR A 146 1.09 -37.33 20.89
CA THR A 146 1.28 -37.98 22.19
C THR A 146 0.63 -39.36 22.22
N THR A 147 1.24 -40.34 22.90
CA THR A 147 0.69 -41.71 23.05
C THR A 147 0.31 -42.06 24.50
N SER A 148 0.82 -41.32 25.48
CA SER A 148 0.50 -41.48 26.90
C SER A 148 -0.81 -40.77 27.25
N ASN A 149 -1.77 -41.49 27.84
CA ASN A 149 -3.06 -40.92 28.23
C ASN A 149 -2.91 -39.79 29.27
N ASN A 150 -1.99 -39.93 30.23
CA ASN A 150 -1.75 -38.90 31.25
C ASN A 150 -1.18 -37.60 30.65
N GLU A 151 -0.33 -37.72 29.64
CA GLU A 151 0.22 -36.56 28.93
C GLU A 151 -0.84 -35.92 28.03
N LYS A 152 -1.68 -36.72 27.36
CA LYS A 152 -2.83 -36.20 26.60
C LYS A 152 -3.79 -35.40 27.48
N ASP A 153 -4.11 -35.90 28.66
CA ASP A 153 -5.00 -35.19 29.60
C ASP A 153 -4.40 -33.84 30.00
N THR A 154 -3.09 -33.80 30.26
CA THR A 154 -2.37 -32.57 30.61
C THR A 154 -2.34 -31.57 29.45
N ILE A 155 -1.97 -32.03 28.24
CA ILE A 155 -1.90 -31.19 27.03
C ILE A 155 -3.29 -30.67 26.65
N GLY A 156 -4.33 -31.51 26.74
CA GLY A 156 -5.71 -31.14 26.48
C GLY A 156 -6.24 -30.07 27.44
N GLN A 157 -5.91 -30.17 28.74
CA GLN A 157 -6.23 -29.11 29.71
C GLN A 157 -5.55 -27.79 29.36
N ILE A 158 -4.26 -27.84 29.01
CA ILE A 158 -3.49 -26.65 28.60
C ILE A 158 -4.10 -26.02 27.35
N TYR A 159 -4.44 -26.83 26.33
CA TYR A 159 -5.11 -26.37 25.11
C TYR A 159 -6.41 -25.63 25.42
N CYS A 160 -7.27 -26.23 26.25
CA CYS A 160 -8.55 -25.65 26.61
C CYS A 160 -8.40 -24.33 27.39
N LEU A 161 -7.48 -24.28 28.36
CA LEU A 161 -7.19 -23.07 29.13
C LEU A 161 -6.66 -21.93 28.26
N LEU A 162 -5.78 -22.23 27.32
CA LEU A 162 -5.22 -21.22 26.41
C LEU A 162 -6.28 -20.73 25.41
N LYS A 163 -6.91 -21.65 24.67
CA LYS A 163 -7.83 -21.31 23.58
C LYS A 163 -9.12 -20.64 24.05
N TYR A 164 -9.69 -21.12 25.16
CA TYR A 164 -11.00 -20.66 25.63
C TYR A 164 -10.93 -19.76 26.88
N GLY A 165 -9.77 -19.65 27.53
CA GLY A 165 -9.59 -18.81 28.71
C GLY A 165 -8.68 -17.61 28.45
N ILE A 166 -7.37 -17.89 28.35
CA ILE A 166 -6.33 -16.85 28.38
C ILE A 166 -6.32 -16.01 27.10
N LEU A 167 -6.32 -16.63 25.92
CA LEU A 167 -6.19 -15.90 24.66
C LEU A 167 -7.38 -14.98 24.36
N PRO A 168 -8.65 -15.39 24.55
CA PRO A 168 -9.79 -14.48 24.43
C PRO A 168 -9.66 -13.25 25.36
N PHE A 169 -9.21 -13.44 26.60
CA PHE A 169 -9.00 -12.35 27.54
C PHE A 169 -7.92 -11.35 27.08
N LEU A 170 -6.81 -11.85 26.51
CA LEU A 170 -5.74 -11.01 25.98
C LEU A 170 -6.17 -10.21 24.74
N ARG A 171 -7.03 -10.78 23.89
CA ARG A 171 -7.59 -10.11 22.71
C ARG A 171 -8.56 -8.97 23.10
N ASP A 172 -9.31 -9.14 24.18
CA ASP A 172 -10.25 -8.15 24.71
C ASP A 172 -9.59 -7.04 25.56
N ALA A 173 -8.37 -7.24 26.07
CA ALA A 173 -7.67 -6.30 26.94
C ALA A 173 -7.36 -4.92 26.30
N THR A 174 -7.68 -4.71 25.01
CA THR A 174 -7.75 -3.37 24.41
C THR A 174 -8.68 -2.41 25.20
N ILE A 175 -9.64 -2.94 25.98
CA ILE A 175 -10.58 -2.16 26.82
C ILE A 175 -9.99 -1.81 28.20
N MET A 176 -8.87 -2.43 28.64
CA MET A 176 -8.32 -2.21 29.99
C MET A 176 -7.56 -0.89 30.17
N SER A 177 -7.18 -0.19 29.09
CA SER A 177 -6.53 1.12 29.21
C SER A 177 -7.48 2.23 29.68
N GLU A 178 -8.81 2.02 29.59
CA GLU A 178 -9.82 2.96 30.09
C GLU A 178 -10.16 2.76 31.58
N ARG A 179 -10.00 1.54 32.13
CA ARG A 179 -10.32 1.26 33.54
C ARG A 179 -9.26 1.70 34.55
N ASN A 180 -8.02 1.92 34.11
CA ASN A 180 -6.93 2.42 34.98
C ASN A 180 -6.86 3.96 35.02
N LYS A 181 -7.88 4.66 34.52
CA LYS A 181 -8.03 6.13 34.60
C LYS A 181 -9.16 6.60 35.53
N SER A 182 -9.77 5.70 36.30
CA SER A 182 -10.79 6.03 37.31
C SER A 182 -10.21 6.10 38.71
#